data_AF-A0A3D2G0L2-F1
#
_entry.id   AF-A0A3D2G0L2-F1
#
_cell.length_a   1.000
_cell.length_b   1.000
_cell.length_c   1.000
_cell.angle_alpha   90.00
_cell.angle_beta   90.00
_cell.angle_gamma   90.00
#
_symmetry.space_group_name_H-M   'P 1'
#
loop_
_entity.id
_entity.type
_entity.pdbx_description
1 polymer ?
#
loop_
_entity_poly.entity_id
_entity_poly.type
_entity_poly.pdbx_seq_one_letter_code
_entity_poly.pdbx_strand_id
1 'polypeptide(L)' 'MDKLQRECLSCRDCPLSLGRHNVVFGVGDPESELMFIGEGPGEQEDLQGEPF' A
#
# COMPACT_ATOMS: atom_id res chain seq x y z
N MET A 1 3.59 -12.96 3.49
CA MET A 1 3.44 -11.48 3.53
C MET A 1 2.36 -11.01 4.51
N ASP A 2 1.54 -11.91 5.02
CA ASP A 2 0.26 -11.61 5.70
C ASP A 2 0.38 -10.85 7.03
N LYS A 3 1.49 -11.01 7.75
CA LYS A 3 1.72 -10.23 8.98
C LYS A 3 1.98 -8.76 8.64
N LEU A 4 2.92 -8.51 7.74
CA LEU A 4 3.30 -7.16 7.30
C LEU A 4 2.09 -6.43 6.70
N GLN A 5 1.34 -7.12 5.84
CA GLN A 5 0.13 -6.54 5.24
C GLN A 5 -0.87 -6.10 6.32
N ARG A 6 -1.15 -6.94 7.33
CA ARG A 6 -2.07 -6.58 8.42
C ARG A 6 -1.58 -5.37 9.22
N GLU A 7 -0.29 -5.31 9.53
CA GLU A 7 0.31 -4.17 10.23
C GLU A 7 0.15 -2.88 9.41
N CYS A 8 0.49 -2.91 8.11
CA CYS A 8 0.34 -1.77 7.22
C CYS A 8 -1.12 -1.30 7.08
N LEU A 9 -2.07 -2.22 6.89
CA LEU A 9 -3.50 -1.90 6.75
C LEU A 9 -4.06 -1.17 8.00
N SER A 10 -3.48 -1.42 9.17
CA SER A 10 -3.88 -0.80 10.43
C SER A 10 -3.07 0.45 10.83
N CYS A 11 -2.02 0.79 10.07
CA CYS A 11 -1.04 1.81 10.46
C CYS A 11 -1.65 3.22 10.56
N ARG A 12 -1.40 3.89 11.68
CA ARG A 12 -1.82 5.28 11.95
C ARG A 12 -0.67 6.17 12.43
N ASP A 13 0.56 5.78 12.14
CA ASP A 13 1.76 6.38 12.73
C ASP A 13 2.13 7.74 12.11
N CYS A 14 1.40 8.19 11.08
CA CYS A 14 1.62 9.49 10.45
C CYS A 14 0.31 10.15 9.96
N PRO A 15 0.33 11.48 9.69
CA PRO A 15 -0.85 12.23 9.26
C PRO A 15 -1.48 11.76 7.95
N LEU A 16 -0.76 11.03 7.08
CA LEU A 16 -1.32 10.47 5.84
C LEU A 16 -2.50 9.51 6.11
N SER A 17 -2.54 8.91 7.31
CA SER A 17 -3.65 8.06 7.73
C SER A 17 -4.98 8.78 7.91
N LEU A 18 -4.96 10.11 8.01
CA LEU A 18 -6.15 10.92 8.26
C LEU A 18 -6.97 11.19 6.99
N GLY A 19 -6.33 11.18 5.82
CA GLY A 19 -6.94 11.61 4.56
C GLY A 19 -7.12 10.52 3.50
N ARG A 20 -6.45 9.38 3.64
CA ARG A 20 -6.54 8.26 2.69
C ARG A 20 -7.88 7.54 2.77
N HIS A 21 -8.37 7.02 1.66
CA HIS A 21 -9.48 6.07 1.61
C HIS A 21 -9.00 4.66 1.94
N ASN A 22 -7.89 4.24 1.32
CA ASN A 22 -7.33 2.91 1.51
C ASN A 22 -5.83 2.98 1.83
N VAL A 23 -5.35 1.93 2.50
CA VAL A 23 -3.91 1.65 2.49
C VAL A 23 -3.63 0.85 1.23
N VAL A 24 -2.82 1.39 0.33
CA VAL A 24 -2.38 0.68 -0.87
C VAL A 24 -1.15 -0.15 -0.52
N PHE A 25 -1.36 -1.44 -0.33
CA PHE A 25 -0.27 -2.40 -0.10
C PHE A 25 0.26 -2.92 -1.43
N GLY A 26 1.53 -3.33 -1.46
CA GLY A 26 2.12 -3.91 -2.67
C GLY A 26 1.42 -5.19 -3.11
N VAL A 27 1.23 -5.34 -4.43
CA VAL A 27 0.69 -6.56 -5.07
C VAL A 27 1.75 -7.18 -5.98
N GLY A 28 1.66 -8.47 -6.23
CA GLY A 28 2.57 -9.21 -7.11
C GLY A 28 2.99 -10.56 -6.54
N ASP A 29 3.88 -11.22 -7.26
CA ASP A 29 4.48 -12.49 -6.84
C ASP A 29 5.56 -12.23 -5.77
N PRO A 30 5.42 -12.76 -4.54
CA PRO A 30 6.44 -12.63 -3.50
C PRO A 30 7.80 -13.23 -3.89
N GLU A 31 7.84 -14.15 -4.86
CA GLU A 31 9.06 -14.79 -5.34
C GLU A 31 9.64 -14.09 -6.59
N SER A 32 9.04 -12.98 -7.05
CA SER A 32 9.57 -12.20 -8.18
C SER A 32 10.97 -11.65 -7.88
N GLU A 33 11.90 -11.82 -8.82
CA GLU A 33 13.25 -11.24 -8.74
C GLU A 33 13.26 -9.72 -8.95
N LEU A 34 12.18 -9.15 -9.50
CA LEU A 34 12.04 -7.73 -9.80
C LEU A 34 10.89 -7.12 -8.99
N MET A 35 11.17 -5.97 -8.36
CA MET A 35 10.21 -5.17 -7.61
C MET A 35 10.26 -3.71 -8.10
N PHE A 36 9.09 -3.15 -8.37
CA PHE A 36 8.93 -1.73 -8.69
C PHE A 36 8.47 -0.97 -7.44
N ILE A 37 9.11 0.17 -7.14
CA ILE A 37 8.80 1.01 -5.97
C ILE A 37 8.53 2.43 -6.47
N GLY A 38 7.31 2.91 -6.28
CA GLY A 38 6.89 4.28 -6.60
C GLY A 38 7.13 5.25 -5.43
N GLU A 39 6.65 6.48 -5.58
CA GLU A 39 6.71 7.51 -4.52
C GLU A 39 5.66 7.28 -3.41
N GLY A 40 4.40 7.13 -3.82
CA GLY A 40 3.25 6.92 -2.94
C GLY A 40 1.95 6.78 -3.77
N PRO A 41 0.83 6.40 -3.15
CA PRO A 41 -0.43 6.22 -3.88
C PRO A 41 -0.96 7.55 -4.44
N GLY A 42 -1.38 7.53 -5.70
CA GLY A 42 -2.18 8.60 -6.29
C GLY A 42 -3.67 8.49 -5.89
N GLU A 43 -4.50 9.35 -6.46
CA GLU A 43 -5.94 9.39 -6.15
C GLU A 43 -6.65 8.09 -6.57
N GLN A 44 -6.34 7.56 -7.76
CA GLN A 44 -7.00 6.35 -8.26
C GLN A 44 -6.57 5.11 -7.49
N GLU A 45 -5.30 5.02 -7.13
CA GLU A 45 -4.74 3.96 -6.30
C GLU A 45 -5.32 4.02 -4.89
N ASP A 46 -5.41 5.21 -4.27
CA ASP A 46 -6.04 5.40 -2.97
C ASP A 46 -7.52 4.98 -2.99
N LEU A 47 -8.26 5.29 -4.05
CA LEU A 47 -9.66 4.89 -4.18
C LEU A 47 -9.83 3.37 -4.39
N GLN A 48 -8.94 2.74 -5.16
CA GLN A 48 -9.01 1.32 -5.49
C GLN A 48 -8.38 0.40 -4.44
N GLY A 49 -7.38 0.88 -3.70
CA GLY A 49 -6.59 0.07 -2.79
C GLY A 49 -5.47 -0.75 -3.45
N GLU A 50 -5.17 -0.51 -4.73
CA GLU A 50 -4.15 -1.23 -5.50
C GLU A 50 -3.12 -0.26 -6.10
N PRO A 51 -1.83 -0.64 -6.19
CA PRO A 51 -0.78 0.22 -6.70
C PRO A 51 -0.72 0.19 -8.24
N PHE A 52 -0.36 1.33 -8.84
CA PHE A 52 -0.23 1.55 -10.28
C PHE A 52 -1.49 1.21 -11.07
#